data_AF-A0A7K4VVA7-F1
#
_entry.id   AF-A0A7K4VVA7-F1
#
_cell.length_a   1.000
_cell.length_b   1.000
_cell.length_c   1.000
_cell.angle_alpha   90.00
_cell.angle_beta   90.00
_cell.angle_gamma   90.00
#
_symmetry.space_group_name_H-M   'P 1'
#
loop_
_entity.id
_entity.type
_entity.pdbx_description
1 polymer ?
#
loop_
_entity_poly.entity_id
_entity_poly.type
_entity_poly.pdbx_seq_one_letter_code
_entity_poly.pdbx_strand_id
1 'polypeptide(L)'
;QIRVTSSRMIRVTQVDSEEELEKFSLWNVVFSFLRGKLNDTSIDVDLYSNKTCLKVELLEPGTTYNVVLLRRFDPKLFLVFFLGLLLFFCGDTLSRSQIFYYSAGISVGLLASLLVLVYMMSKVMPKKSPVYFLLVGGWSFSLYLLQLIFKNLREICKSYWQYLLGYLLSVGLLSFAVCYRYGPLENERSINLLSWALQLLGLLLIYSGIQVHPIALGLVLVAVCTKNLDYPLQWAFAAYRRMQSSKLGPTPPRLLTEEEFQLQGEVETRKALAELRSFCKSPEFSAWTTVSRIQSPKR
;
A
#
# COMPACT_ATOMS: atom_id res chain seq x y z
N GLN A 1 -29.38 -0.17 -1.56
CA GLN A 1 -29.59 -1.10 -2.68
C GLN A 1 -31.06 -1.11 -3.06
N ILE A 2 -31.36 -1.10 -4.34
CA ILE A 2 -32.72 -1.39 -4.85
C ILE A 2 -32.74 -2.88 -5.17
N ARG A 3 -33.65 -3.61 -4.52
CA ARG A 3 -33.92 -5.02 -4.82
C ARG A 3 -35.18 -5.08 -5.67
N VAL A 4 -35.05 -5.58 -6.89
CA VAL A 4 -36.20 -5.87 -7.76
C VAL A 4 -36.47 -7.38 -7.67
N THR A 5 -37.61 -7.75 -7.10
CA THR A 5 -38.06 -9.14 -7.00
C THR A 5 -39.20 -9.37 -7.99
N SER A 6 -39.13 -10.44 -8.77
CA SER A 6 -40.22 -10.89 -9.66
C SER A 6 -40.45 -12.37 -9.50
N SER A 7 -41.67 -12.79 -9.77
CA SER A 7 -42.06 -14.21 -9.85
C SER A 7 -41.46 -14.92 -11.07
N ARG A 8 -40.98 -14.19 -12.08
CA ARG A 8 -40.37 -14.73 -13.33
C ARG A 8 -39.17 -13.90 -13.79
N MET A 9 -38.48 -14.34 -14.84
CA MET A 9 -37.25 -13.71 -15.35
C MET A 9 -37.47 -12.25 -15.77
N ILE A 10 -36.64 -11.35 -15.23
CA ILE A 10 -36.61 -9.92 -15.59
C ILE A 10 -35.21 -9.53 -16.03
N ARG A 11 -35.13 -8.56 -16.93
CA ARG A 11 -33.89 -7.84 -17.22
C ARG A 11 -34.01 -6.44 -16.63
N VAL A 12 -33.15 -6.12 -15.66
CA VAL A 12 -33.08 -4.78 -15.08
C VAL A 12 -31.79 -4.12 -15.55
N THR A 13 -31.91 -2.97 -16.20
CA THR A 13 -30.77 -2.14 -16.60
C THR A 13 -30.83 -0.82 -15.84
N GLN A 14 -29.70 -0.45 -15.23
CA GLN A 14 -29.50 0.88 -14.66
C GLN A 14 -29.17 1.82 -15.82
N VAL A 15 -29.97 2.86 -16.00
CA VAL A 15 -29.82 3.83 -17.09
C VAL A 15 -29.51 5.18 -16.45
N ASP A 16 -28.34 5.75 -16.76
CA ASP A 16 -27.87 6.98 -16.12
C ASP A 16 -28.50 8.27 -16.73
N SER A 17 -28.96 8.23 -17.98
CA SER A 17 -29.89 9.20 -18.61
C SER A 17 -30.25 8.75 -20.04
N GLU A 18 -31.17 9.45 -20.71
CA GLU A 18 -31.68 9.14 -22.06
C GLU A 18 -30.66 9.41 -23.20
N GLU A 19 -29.51 10.07 -22.92
CA GLU A 19 -28.62 10.59 -23.99
C GLU A 19 -27.13 10.21 -23.94
N GLU A 20 -26.60 9.46 -22.96
CA GLU A 20 -25.16 9.10 -22.99
C GLU A 20 -24.93 7.59 -22.93
N LEU A 21 -24.94 6.97 -24.12
CA LEU A 21 -24.50 5.60 -24.36
C LEU A 21 -23.00 5.55 -24.70
N GLU A 22 -22.11 6.28 -24.02
CA GLU A 22 -20.68 6.19 -24.37
C GLU A 22 -19.72 6.67 -23.27
N LYS A 23 -19.70 5.99 -22.13
CA LYS A 23 -18.49 5.97 -21.28
C LYS A 23 -18.22 4.56 -20.76
N PHE A 24 -17.49 3.81 -21.59
CA PHE A 24 -16.89 2.52 -21.25
C PHE A 24 -15.84 2.73 -20.15
N SER A 25 -16.27 2.70 -18.89
CA SER A 25 -15.37 2.62 -17.74
C SER A 25 -14.81 1.20 -17.67
N LEU A 26 -13.48 1.05 -17.75
CA LEU A 26 -12.75 -0.22 -17.64
C LEU A 26 -13.14 -1.02 -16.37
N TRP A 27 -13.66 -0.35 -15.35
CA TRP A 27 -14.19 -0.95 -14.13
C TRP A 27 -15.53 -1.69 -14.32
N ASN A 28 -16.38 -1.28 -15.26
CA ASN A 28 -17.64 -1.97 -15.57
C ASN A 28 -17.41 -3.34 -16.21
N VAL A 29 -16.30 -3.53 -16.93
CA VAL A 29 -15.92 -4.85 -17.48
C VAL A 29 -15.52 -5.80 -16.35
N VAL A 30 -14.76 -5.32 -15.37
CA VAL A 30 -14.37 -6.11 -14.19
C VAL A 30 -15.54 -6.35 -13.24
N PHE A 31 -16.47 -5.40 -13.07
CA PHE A 31 -17.64 -5.59 -12.22
C PHE A 31 -18.74 -6.45 -12.87
N SER A 32 -18.92 -6.38 -14.20
CA SER A 32 -19.82 -7.29 -14.92
C SER A 32 -19.31 -8.74 -14.91
N PHE A 33 -18.00 -8.93 -14.77
CA PHE A 33 -17.36 -10.24 -14.63
C PHE A 33 -17.77 -10.99 -13.36
N LEU A 34 -18.03 -10.28 -12.25
CA LEU A 34 -18.48 -10.85 -10.97
C LEU A 34 -20.01 -10.90 -10.82
N ARG A 35 -20.76 -10.13 -11.62
CA ARG A 35 -22.21 -10.04 -11.54
C ARG A 35 -22.85 -11.21 -12.30
N GLY A 36 -22.86 -12.39 -11.68
CA GLY A 36 -23.60 -13.55 -12.19
C GLY A 36 -25.08 -13.20 -12.42
N LYS A 37 -25.67 -13.73 -13.50
CA LYS A 37 -27.13 -13.74 -13.72
C LYS A 37 -27.78 -14.45 -12.53
N LEU A 38 -28.24 -13.67 -11.55
CA LEU A 38 -28.99 -14.11 -10.38
C LEU A 38 -30.46 -13.75 -10.59
N ASN A 39 -31.36 -14.60 -10.09
CA ASN A 39 -32.81 -14.38 -10.11
C ASN A 39 -33.21 -13.09 -9.35
N ASP A 40 -32.37 -12.65 -8.43
CA ASP A 40 -32.44 -11.35 -7.76
C ASP A 40 -31.37 -10.42 -8.36
N THR A 41 -31.80 -9.29 -8.91
CA THR A 41 -30.89 -8.20 -9.29
C THR A 41 -30.92 -7.14 -8.19
N SER A 42 -29.82 -7.04 -7.45
CA SER A 42 -29.58 -5.94 -6.52
C SER A 42 -28.76 -4.87 -7.24
N ILE A 43 -29.34 -3.69 -7.38
CA ILE A 43 -28.65 -2.53 -7.94
C ILE A 43 -28.16 -1.68 -6.78
N ASP A 44 -26.84 -1.45 -6.77
CA ASP A 44 -26.20 -0.54 -5.85
C ASP A 44 -26.56 0.88 -6.28
N VAL A 45 -27.22 1.62 -5.39
CA VAL A 45 -27.60 3.02 -5.61
C VAL A 45 -26.52 3.85 -4.94
N ASP A 46 -25.84 4.68 -5.72
CA ASP A 46 -24.89 5.63 -5.16
C ASP A 46 -25.67 6.64 -4.29
N LEU A 47 -25.24 6.79 -3.04
CA LEU A 47 -25.91 7.63 -2.02
C LEU A 47 -25.89 9.12 -2.39
N TYR A 48 -25.01 9.53 -3.31
CA TYR A 48 -24.86 10.90 -3.78
C TYR A 48 -25.47 11.17 -5.16
N SER A 49 -26.01 10.15 -5.83
CA SER A 49 -26.74 10.39 -7.08
C SER A 49 -28.14 10.91 -6.77
N ASN A 50 -28.44 12.13 -7.23
CA ASN A 50 -29.73 12.78 -6.99
C ASN A 50 -30.90 12.02 -7.64
N LYS A 51 -30.65 11.23 -8.69
CA LYS A 51 -31.65 10.46 -9.43
C LYS A 51 -31.03 9.16 -9.94
N THR A 52 -31.64 8.02 -9.64
CA THR A 52 -31.32 6.74 -10.28
C THR A 52 -32.52 6.25 -11.06
N CYS A 53 -32.42 6.25 -12.39
CA CYS A 53 -33.47 5.76 -13.27
C CYS A 53 -33.27 4.26 -13.53
N LEU A 54 -34.35 3.50 -13.39
CA LEU A 54 -34.35 2.05 -13.60
C LEU A 54 -35.27 1.72 -14.76
N LYS A 55 -34.73 1.07 -15.80
CA LYS A 55 -35.55 0.46 -16.84
C LYS A 55 -35.73 -1.01 -16.52
N VAL A 56 -36.99 -1.42 -16.33
CA VAL A 56 -37.37 -2.81 -16.09
C VAL A 56 -38.00 -3.35 -17.37
N GLU A 57 -37.28 -4.23 -18.06
CA GLU A 57 -37.81 -4.92 -19.24
C GLU A 57 -38.40 -6.26 -18.82
N LEU A 58 -39.73 -6.40 -18.97
CA LEU A 58 -40.45 -7.64 -18.73
C LEU A 58 -40.36 -8.52 -19.98
N LEU A 59 -39.77 -9.71 -19.86
CA LEU A 59 -39.63 -10.65 -20.97
C LEU A 59 -40.92 -11.44 -21.26
N GLU A 60 -41.86 -11.49 -20.31
CA GLU A 60 -43.14 -12.21 -20.44
C GLU A 60 -44.32 -11.33 -19.98
N PRO A 61 -45.44 -11.30 -20.74
CA PRO A 61 -46.65 -10.57 -20.35
C PRO A 61 -47.32 -11.23 -19.14
N GLY A 62 -47.74 -10.43 -18.16
CA GLY A 62 -48.40 -10.89 -16.92
C GLY A 62 -47.49 -11.07 -15.70
N THR A 63 -46.25 -10.57 -15.76
CA THR A 63 -45.28 -10.67 -14.66
C THR A 63 -45.45 -9.51 -13.66
N THR A 64 -45.79 -9.84 -12.42
CA THR A 64 -45.83 -8.88 -11.30
C THR A 64 -44.43 -8.72 -10.72
N TYR A 65 -43.93 -7.49 -10.65
CA TYR A 65 -42.65 -7.18 -10.03
C TYR A 65 -42.85 -6.25 -8.83
N ASN A 66 -42.03 -6.44 -7.79
CA ASN A 66 -41.96 -5.56 -6.64
C ASN A 66 -40.58 -4.92 -6.57
N VAL A 67 -40.55 -3.62 -6.30
CA VAL A 67 -39.32 -2.86 -6.09
C VAL A 67 -39.24 -2.50 -4.62
N VAL A 68 -38.25 -3.05 -3.92
CA VAL A 68 -38.04 -2.80 -2.48
C VAL A 68 -36.68 -2.14 -2.29
N LEU A 69 -36.67 -0.99 -1.63
CA LEU A 69 -35.43 -0.33 -1.22
C LEU A 69 -34.96 -0.93 0.11
N LEU A 70 -33.80 -1.59 0.10
CA LEU A 70 -33.19 -2.16 1.29
C LEU A 70 -31.79 -1.55 1.50
N ARG A 71 -31.55 -1.05 2.71
CA ARG A 71 -30.21 -0.65 3.17
C ARG A 71 -29.57 -1.87 3.84
N ARG A 72 -28.79 -2.64 3.09
CA ARG A 72 -28.07 -3.81 3.58
C ARG A 72 -26.57 -3.58 3.50
N PHE A 73 -25.85 -4.13 4.46
CA PHE A 73 -24.39 -4.18 4.45
C PHE A 73 -23.93 -5.33 3.56
N ASP A 74 -23.09 -5.04 2.55
CA ASP A 74 -22.51 -6.06 1.69
C ASP A 74 -21.23 -6.62 2.31
N PRO A 75 -21.24 -7.86 2.85
CA PRO A 75 -20.06 -8.43 3.51
C PRO A 75 -18.89 -8.60 2.54
N LYS A 76 -19.16 -8.74 1.24
CA LYS A 76 -18.13 -8.89 0.21
C LYS A 76 -17.29 -7.62 0.05
N LEU A 77 -17.95 -6.45 -0.03
CA LEU A 77 -17.26 -5.16 -0.16
C LEU A 77 -16.45 -4.84 1.10
N PHE A 78 -16.98 -5.18 2.27
CA PHE A 78 -16.25 -5.08 3.52
C PHE A 78 -14.99 -5.97 3.56
N LEU A 79 -15.08 -7.21 3.10
CA LEU A 79 -13.92 -8.10 3.01
C LEU A 79 -12.85 -7.56 2.04
N VAL A 80 -13.28 -7.00 0.90
CA VAL A 80 -12.36 -6.35 -0.06
C VAL A 80 -11.66 -5.15 0.56
N PHE A 81 -12.40 -4.30 1.27
CA PHE A 81 -11.84 -3.16 1.99
C PHE A 81 -10.83 -3.60 3.07
N PHE A 82 -11.18 -4.60 3.87
CA PHE A 82 -10.29 -5.12 4.91
C PHE A 82 -9.02 -5.75 4.33
N LEU A 83 -9.14 -6.50 3.23
CA LEU A 83 -7.99 -7.03 2.50
C LEU A 83 -7.10 -5.90 1.98
N GLY A 84 -7.69 -4.82 1.46
CA GLY A 84 -6.97 -3.63 1.03
C GLY A 84 -6.18 -2.96 2.16
N LEU A 85 -6.79 -2.81 3.34
CA LEU A 85 -6.10 -2.31 4.53
C LEU A 85 -4.92 -3.20 4.94
N LEU A 86 -5.12 -4.51 4.99
CA LEU A 86 -4.05 -5.47 5.31
C LEU A 86 -2.89 -5.37 4.32
N LEU A 87 -3.16 -5.30 3.02
CA LEU A 87 -2.12 -5.17 2.01
C LEU A 87 -1.37 -3.84 2.09
N PHE A 88 -2.05 -2.75 2.39
CA PHE A 88 -1.44 -1.43 2.50
C PHE A 88 -0.53 -1.30 3.73
N PHE A 89 -1.02 -1.73 4.90
CA PHE A 89 -0.26 -1.64 6.16
C PHE A 89 0.79 -2.73 6.27
N CYS A 90 0.44 -3.98 5.96
CA CYS A 90 1.37 -5.11 6.08
C CYS A 90 2.23 -5.30 4.83
N GLY A 91 2.08 -4.51 3.76
CA GLY A 91 2.78 -4.70 2.49
C GLY A 91 4.30 -4.83 2.60
N ASP A 92 4.93 -4.08 3.52
CA ASP A 92 6.39 -4.12 3.74
C ASP A 92 6.83 -5.40 4.50
N THR A 93 6.00 -5.84 5.46
CA THR A 93 6.25 -7.10 6.18
C THR A 93 5.99 -8.31 5.28
N LEU A 94 4.99 -8.20 4.39
CA LEU A 94 4.56 -9.26 3.50
C LEU A 94 5.57 -9.45 2.36
N SER A 95 6.10 -8.36 1.79
CA SER A 95 7.12 -8.43 0.73
C SER A 95 8.43 -9.07 1.19
N ARG A 96 8.77 -8.96 2.48
CA ARG A 96 9.96 -9.57 3.08
C ARG A 96 9.74 -11.01 3.55
N SER A 97 8.49 -11.45 3.67
CA SER A 97 8.17 -12.79 4.12
C SER A 97 8.44 -13.83 3.03
N GLN A 98 9.27 -14.82 3.34
CA GLN A 98 9.55 -15.95 2.44
C GLN A 98 8.28 -16.76 2.13
N ILE A 99 7.39 -16.90 3.12
CA ILE A 99 6.12 -17.61 2.96
C ILE A 99 5.26 -16.90 1.91
N PHE A 100 5.21 -15.57 1.96
CA PHE A 100 4.47 -14.79 0.99
C PHE A 100 5.03 -14.97 -0.42
N TYR A 101 6.35 -14.91 -0.59
CA TYR A 101 6.99 -15.14 -1.89
C TYR A 101 6.62 -16.49 -2.51
N TYR A 102 6.74 -17.60 -1.75
CA TYR A 102 6.38 -18.92 -2.27
C TYR A 102 4.87 -19.04 -2.51
N SER A 103 4.03 -18.53 -1.62
CA SER A 103 2.57 -18.61 -1.79
C SER A 103 2.06 -17.80 -2.99
N ALA A 104 2.58 -16.58 -3.19
CA ALA A 104 2.27 -15.74 -4.33
C ALA A 104 2.83 -16.32 -5.64
N GLY A 105 4.04 -16.89 -5.60
CA GLY A 105 4.63 -17.59 -6.74
C GLY A 105 3.80 -18.80 -7.18
N ILE A 106 3.33 -19.62 -6.24
CA ILE A 106 2.44 -20.75 -6.52
C ILE A 106 1.10 -20.26 -7.08
N SER A 107 0.50 -19.21 -6.52
CA SER A 107 -0.81 -18.71 -7.00
C SER A 107 -0.73 -18.13 -8.41
N VAL A 108 0.33 -17.35 -8.71
CA VAL A 108 0.61 -16.85 -10.06
C VAL A 108 0.91 -18.02 -11.01
N GLY A 109 1.66 -19.02 -10.57
CA GLY A 109 1.94 -20.24 -11.34
C GLY A 109 0.68 -21.01 -11.72
N LEU A 110 -0.24 -21.21 -10.76
CA LEU A 110 -1.53 -21.85 -10.98
C LEU A 110 -2.43 -21.05 -11.93
N LEU A 111 -2.41 -19.71 -11.84
CA LEU A 111 -3.16 -18.86 -12.77
C LEU A 111 -2.56 -18.93 -14.19
N ALA A 112 -1.23 -18.88 -14.30
CA ALA A 112 -0.52 -18.94 -15.57
C ALA A 112 -0.72 -20.29 -16.27
N SER A 113 -0.63 -21.40 -15.54
CA SER A 113 -0.90 -22.73 -16.08
C SER A 113 -2.36 -22.89 -16.53
N LEU A 114 -3.30 -22.25 -15.84
CA LEU A 114 -4.71 -22.25 -16.24
C LEU A 114 -4.88 -21.52 -17.57
N LEU A 115 -4.22 -20.35 -17.73
CA LEU A 115 -4.20 -19.61 -19.00
C LEU A 115 -3.56 -20.43 -20.13
N VAL A 116 -2.47 -21.14 -19.86
CA VAL A 116 -1.83 -22.05 -20.83
C VAL A 116 -2.76 -23.21 -21.21
N LEU A 117 -3.46 -23.81 -20.25
CA LEU A 117 -4.42 -24.88 -20.52
C LEU A 117 -5.58 -24.37 -21.40
N VAL A 118 -6.12 -23.20 -21.07
CA VAL A 118 -7.15 -22.50 -21.84
C VAL A 118 -6.67 -22.24 -23.27
N TYR A 119 -5.43 -21.77 -23.43
CA TYR A 119 -4.80 -21.57 -24.73
C TYR A 119 -4.57 -22.89 -25.50
N MET A 120 -4.21 -23.96 -24.80
CA MET A 120 -4.04 -25.26 -25.45
C MET A 120 -5.38 -25.81 -25.95
N MET A 121 -6.44 -25.70 -25.15
CA MET A 121 -7.80 -26.08 -25.55
C MET A 121 -8.30 -25.24 -26.73
N SER A 122 -7.93 -23.96 -26.78
CA SER A 122 -8.27 -23.07 -27.89
C SER A 122 -7.65 -23.54 -29.22
N LYS A 123 -6.43 -24.09 -29.17
CA LYS A 123 -5.71 -24.60 -30.33
C LYS A 123 -6.26 -25.92 -30.89
N VAL A 124 -6.91 -26.74 -30.04
CA VAL A 124 -7.52 -28.02 -30.43
C VAL A 124 -8.90 -27.83 -31.05
N MET A 125 -9.50 -26.64 -30.93
CA MET A 125 -10.80 -26.34 -31.53
C MET A 125 -10.74 -26.34 -33.07
N PRO A 126 -11.76 -26.89 -33.76
CA PRO A 126 -11.75 -27.05 -35.20
C PRO A 126 -11.74 -25.70 -35.93
N LYS A 127 -10.77 -25.52 -36.83
CA LYS A 127 -10.49 -24.29 -37.61
C LYS A 127 -11.66 -23.76 -38.46
N LYS A 128 -12.77 -24.49 -38.56
CA LYS A 128 -13.93 -24.17 -39.41
C LYS A 128 -15.03 -23.38 -38.70
N SER A 129 -14.92 -23.17 -37.38
CA SER A 129 -15.92 -22.41 -36.62
C SER A 129 -15.64 -20.90 -36.66
N PRO A 130 -16.66 -20.03 -36.76
CA PRO A 130 -16.50 -18.56 -36.65
C PRO A 130 -15.83 -18.13 -35.34
N VAL A 131 -15.79 -19.00 -34.33
CA VAL A 131 -15.05 -18.82 -33.07
C VAL A 131 -13.53 -18.77 -33.30
N TYR A 132 -12.98 -19.44 -34.33
CA TYR A 132 -11.53 -19.43 -34.64
C TYR A 132 -11.02 -18.03 -35.01
N PHE A 133 -11.83 -17.21 -35.67
CA PHE A 133 -11.47 -15.82 -36.00
C PHE A 133 -11.44 -14.93 -34.74
N LEU A 134 -12.34 -15.19 -33.77
CA LEU A 134 -12.32 -14.57 -32.44
C LEU A 134 -11.12 -15.02 -31.59
N LEU A 135 -10.66 -16.26 -31.81
CA LEU A 135 -9.55 -16.94 -31.11
C LEU A 135 -8.17 -16.40 -31.53
N VAL A 136 -8.05 -15.94 -32.78
CA VAL A 136 -6.89 -15.17 -33.28
C VAL A 136 -6.88 -13.74 -32.70
N GLY A 137 -8.04 -13.25 -32.22
CA GLY A 137 -8.27 -11.88 -31.76
C GLY A 137 -7.80 -11.51 -30.34
N GLY A 138 -6.98 -12.32 -29.66
CA GLY A 138 -6.26 -11.87 -28.47
C GLY A 138 -6.93 -12.10 -27.10
N TRP A 139 -6.51 -11.30 -26.11
CA TRP A 139 -6.73 -11.50 -24.66
C TRP A 139 -8.20 -11.74 -24.25
N SER A 140 -9.16 -11.23 -25.03
CA SER A 140 -10.60 -11.35 -24.77
C SER A 140 -11.12 -12.79 -24.74
N PHE A 141 -10.60 -13.69 -25.58
CA PHE A 141 -11.04 -15.09 -25.57
C PHE A 141 -10.55 -15.85 -24.33
N SER A 142 -9.31 -15.58 -23.90
CA SER A 142 -8.73 -16.15 -22.69
C SER A 142 -9.52 -15.70 -21.44
N LEU A 143 -9.87 -14.40 -21.38
CA LEU A 143 -10.72 -13.85 -20.31
C LEU A 143 -12.13 -14.45 -20.32
N TYR A 144 -12.72 -14.67 -21.50
CA TYR A 144 -14.04 -15.31 -21.61
C TYR A 144 -14.04 -16.75 -21.09
N LEU A 145 -13.03 -17.55 -21.45
CA LEU A 145 -12.92 -18.92 -20.93
C LEU A 145 -12.60 -18.95 -19.44
N LEU A 146 -11.74 -18.04 -18.96
CA LEU A 146 -11.49 -17.86 -17.54
C LEU A 146 -12.80 -17.54 -16.80
N GLN A 147 -13.61 -16.62 -17.33
CA GLN A 147 -14.93 -16.27 -16.80
C GLN A 147 -15.85 -17.49 -16.73
N LEU A 148 -15.88 -18.30 -17.80
CA LEU A 148 -16.70 -19.49 -17.88
C LEU A 148 -16.30 -20.52 -16.80
N ILE A 149 -15.01 -20.68 -16.55
CA ILE A 149 -14.49 -21.53 -15.48
C ILE A 149 -14.94 -20.99 -14.12
N PHE A 150 -14.71 -19.70 -13.84
CA PHE A 150 -15.11 -19.08 -12.57
C PHE A 150 -16.60 -19.21 -12.28
N LYS A 151 -17.44 -19.04 -13.30
CA LYS A 151 -18.90 -19.16 -13.17
C LYS A 151 -19.33 -20.59 -12.84
N ASN A 152 -18.68 -21.58 -13.44
CA ASN A 152 -19.00 -22.99 -13.26
C ASN A 152 -18.14 -23.68 -12.18
N LEU A 153 -17.31 -22.94 -11.43
CA LEU A 153 -16.40 -23.50 -10.43
C LEU A 153 -17.10 -24.41 -9.42
N ARG A 154 -18.32 -24.05 -8.98
CA ARG A 154 -19.08 -24.86 -8.02
C ARG A 154 -19.42 -26.24 -8.59
N GLU A 155 -19.79 -26.28 -9.87
CA GLU A 155 -20.15 -27.52 -10.57
C GLU A 155 -18.89 -28.36 -10.83
N ILE A 156 -17.81 -27.70 -11.26
CA ILE A 156 -16.51 -28.34 -11.51
C ILE A 156 -15.94 -28.93 -10.21
N CYS A 157 -15.98 -28.18 -9.09
CA CYS A 157 -15.50 -28.64 -7.80
C CYS A 157 -16.29 -29.84 -7.26
N LYS A 158 -17.59 -29.95 -7.54
CA LYS A 158 -18.41 -31.09 -7.09
C LYS A 158 -18.24 -32.31 -7.99
N SER A 159 -18.30 -32.11 -9.31
CA SER A 159 -18.33 -33.19 -10.29
C SER A 159 -16.92 -33.76 -10.57
N TYR A 160 -15.87 -32.92 -10.49
CA TYR A 160 -14.50 -33.28 -10.87
C TYR A 160 -13.46 -33.01 -9.77
N TRP A 161 -13.85 -33.08 -8.49
CA TRP A 161 -12.96 -32.80 -7.33
C TRP A 161 -11.60 -33.50 -7.41
N GLN A 162 -11.57 -34.78 -7.78
CA GLN A 162 -10.33 -35.57 -7.84
C GLN A 162 -9.34 -35.05 -8.90
N TYR A 163 -9.84 -34.71 -10.10
CA TYR A 163 -9.02 -34.14 -11.17
C TYR A 163 -8.54 -32.73 -10.82
N LEU A 164 -9.41 -31.93 -10.20
CA LEU A 164 -9.05 -30.60 -9.72
C LEU A 164 -7.94 -30.66 -8.66
N LEU A 165 -8.05 -31.60 -7.72
CA LEU A 165 -7.05 -31.81 -6.69
C LEU A 165 -5.72 -32.29 -7.29
N GLY A 166 -5.74 -33.22 -8.23
CA GLY A 166 -4.56 -33.68 -8.95
C GLY A 166 -3.88 -32.57 -9.76
N TYR A 167 -4.67 -31.70 -10.40
CA TYR A 167 -4.17 -30.52 -11.09
C TYR A 167 -3.51 -29.53 -10.14
N LEU A 168 -4.19 -29.17 -9.05
CA LEU A 168 -3.66 -28.25 -8.03
C LEU A 168 -2.37 -28.77 -7.41
N LEU A 169 -2.28 -30.07 -7.12
CA LEU A 169 -1.08 -30.69 -6.57
C LEU A 169 0.06 -30.71 -7.60
N SER A 170 -0.18 -31.22 -8.81
CA SER A 170 0.88 -31.34 -9.83
C SER A 170 1.45 -29.99 -10.24
N VAL A 171 0.58 -29.04 -10.57
CA VAL A 171 1.00 -27.68 -10.94
C VAL A 171 1.52 -26.91 -9.73
N GLY A 172 0.92 -27.09 -8.55
CA GLY A 172 1.39 -26.44 -7.32
C GLY A 172 2.82 -26.87 -6.98
N LEU A 173 3.13 -28.17 -7.06
CA LEU A 173 4.48 -28.70 -6.86
C LEU A 173 5.45 -28.24 -7.95
N LEU A 174 5.03 -28.22 -9.22
CA LEU A 174 5.85 -27.70 -10.31
C LEU A 174 6.17 -26.22 -10.11
N SER A 175 5.17 -25.40 -9.77
CA SER A 175 5.33 -23.97 -9.51
C SER A 175 6.22 -23.74 -8.28
N PHE A 176 6.04 -24.53 -7.23
CA PHE A 176 6.90 -24.48 -6.04
C PHE A 176 8.35 -24.84 -6.37
N ALA A 177 8.58 -25.89 -7.16
CA ALA A 177 9.93 -26.28 -7.59
C ALA A 177 10.61 -25.18 -8.42
N VAL A 178 9.86 -24.53 -9.30
CA VAL A 178 10.35 -23.38 -10.07
C VAL A 178 10.68 -22.21 -9.15
N CYS A 179 9.78 -21.81 -8.27
CA CYS A 179 10.02 -20.73 -7.29
C CYS A 179 11.18 -21.04 -6.33
N TYR A 180 11.33 -22.31 -5.93
CA TYR A 180 12.45 -22.76 -5.09
C TYR A 180 13.78 -22.67 -5.82
N ARG A 181 13.81 -23.00 -7.12
CA ARG A 181 15.00 -22.90 -7.96
C ARG A 181 15.45 -21.45 -8.18
N TYR A 182 14.52 -20.52 -8.36
CA TYR A 182 14.85 -19.10 -8.53
C TYR A 182 15.25 -18.42 -7.21
N GLY A 183 14.76 -18.94 -6.08
CA GLY A 183 15.05 -18.39 -4.75
C GLY A 183 14.22 -17.15 -4.41
N PRO A 184 14.13 -16.78 -3.11
CA PRO A 184 13.42 -15.59 -2.67
C PRO A 184 14.12 -14.30 -3.13
N LEU A 185 13.38 -13.19 -3.14
CA LEU A 185 13.90 -11.87 -3.52
C LEU A 185 14.95 -11.40 -2.51
N GLU A 186 16.23 -11.41 -2.88
CA GLU A 186 17.34 -10.90 -2.03
C GLU A 186 17.62 -9.42 -2.25
N ASN A 187 17.35 -8.90 -3.45
CA ASN A 187 17.65 -7.51 -3.78
C ASN A 187 16.67 -6.55 -3.07
N GLU A 188 17.20 -5.62 -2.27
CA GLU A 188 16.38 -4.59 -1.59
C GLU A 188 15.51 -3.79 -2.58
N ARG A 189 16.04 -3.50 -3.78
CA ARG A 189 15.30 -2.80 -4.82
C ARG A 189 14.05 -3.56 -5.26
N SER A 190 14.13 -4.88 -5.42
CA SER A 190 12.98 -5.69 -5.85
C SER A 190 11.98 -5.90 -4.72
N ILE A 191 12.44 -6.03 -3.47
CA ILE A 191 11.58 -6.05 -2.29
C ILE A 191 10.79 -4.73 -2.17
N ASN A 192 11.48 -3.60 -2.37
CA ASN A 192 10.84 -2.29 -2.36
C ASN A 192 9.81 -2.20 -3.49
N LEU A 193 10.15 -2.53 -4.74
CA LEU A 193 9.18 -2.53 -5.85
C LEU A 193 7.94 -3.39 -5.55
N LEU A 194 8.12 -4.58 -4.98
CA LEU A 194 7.02 -5.44 -4.57
C LEU A 194 6.18 -4.80 -3.47
N SER A 195 6.80 -4.15 -2.48
CA SER A 195 6.07 -3.44 -1.43
C SER A 195 5.24 -2.29 -2.00
N TRP A 196 5.79 -1.48 -2.92
CA TRP A 196 5.05 -0.42 -3.61
C TRP A 196 3.88 -0.99 -4.41
N ALA A 197 4.07 -2.11 -5.10
CA ALA A 197 3.01 -2.78 -5.84
C ALA A 197 1.88 -3.28 -4.91
N LEU A 198 2.22 -3.91 -3.78
CA LEU A 198 1.25 -4.37 -2.79
C LEU A 198 0.50 -3.21 -2.12
N GLN A 199 1.19 -2.12 -1.82
CA GLN A 199 0.57 -0.92 -1.26
C GLN A 199 -0.37 -0.25 -2.26
N LEU A 200 0.04 -0.11 -3.53
CA LEU A 200 -0.80 0.45 -4.59
C LEU A 200 -2.03 -0.42 -4.85
N LEU A 201 -1.85 -1.75 -4.85
CA LEU A 201 -2.96 -2.70 -4.91
C LEU A 201 -3.89 -2.55 -3.69
N GLY A 202 -3.33 -2.41 -2.49
CA GLY A 202 -4.08 -2.18 -1.26
C GLY A 202 -4.94 -0.91 -1.33
N LEU A 203 -4.39 0.20 -1.83
CA LEU A 203 -5.13 1.45 -2.02
C LEU A 203 -6.27 1.31 -3.04
N LEU A 204 -6.04 0.57 -4.13
CA LEU A 204 -7.05 0.29 -5.14
C LEU A 204 -8.19 -0.59 -4.59
N LEU A 205 -7.85 -1.57 -3.75
CA LEU A 205 -8.84 -2.40 -3.04
C LEU A 205 -9.62 -1.61 -1.98
N ILE A 206 -8.97 -0.70 -1.26
CA ILE A 206 -9.64 0.22 -0.31
C ILE A 206 -10.66 1.08 -1.06
N TYR A 207 -10.25 1.68 -2.18
CA TYR A 207 -11.12 2.53 -2.99
C TYR A 207 -12.31 1.76 -3.56
N SER A 208 -12.08 0.56 -4.11
CA SER A 208 -13.14 -0.29 -4.68
C SER A 208 -14.02 -0.98 -3.63
N GLY A 209 -13.58 -1.09 -2.38
CA GLY A 209 -14.35 -1.68 -1.28
C GLY A 209 -15.42 -0.73 -0.71
N ILE A 210 -15.40 0.54 -1.07
CA ILE A 210 -16.32 1.57 -0.55
C ILE A 210 -17.19 2.09 -1.69
N GLN A 211 -18.51 1.98 -1.53
CA GLN A 211 -19.47 2.49 -2.54
C GLN A 211 -19.50 4.03 -2.61
N VAL A 212 -19.20 4.72 -1.51
CA VAL A 212 -19.27 6.17 -1.41
C VAL A 212 -17.93 6.80 -1.79
N HIS A 213 -17.83 7.33 -3.01
CA HIS A 213 -16.64 7.95 -3.59
C HIS A 213 -15.91 8.95 -2.67
N PRO A 214 -16.56 9.98 -2.07
CA PRO A 214 -15.85 10.95 -1.22
C PRO A 214 -15.31 10.34 0.07
N ILE A 215 -16.03 9.38 0.66
CA ILE A 215 -15.58 8.66 1.87
C ILE A 215 -14.39 7.75 1.52
N ALA A 216 -14.45 7.10 0.35
CA ALA A 216 -13.35 6.27 -0.16
C ALA A 216 -12.07 7.08 -0.33
N LEU A 217 -12.16 8.26 -0.98
CA LEU A 217 -11.02 9.16 -1.14
C LEU A 217 -10.50 9.69 0.21
N GLY A 218 -11.40 10.05 1.13
CA GLY A 218 -11.02 10.45 2.49
C GLY A 218 -10.25 9.36 3.24
N LEU A 219 -10.71 8.11 3.17
CA LEU A 219 -10.05 6.97 3.81
C LEU A 219 -8.70 6.62 3.17
N VAL A 220 -8.60 6.69 1.84
CA VAL A 220 -7.32 6.57 1.12
C VAL A 220 -6.33 7.64 1.58
N LEU A 221 -6.78 8.89 1.68
CA LEU A 221 -5.94 10.00 2.10
C LEU A 221 -5.50 9.85 3.56
N VAL A 222 -6.41 9.44 4.46
CA VAL A 222 -6.09 9.10 5.85
C VAL A 222 -5.06 7.98 5.92
N ALA A 223 -5.24 6.89 5.17
CA ALA A 223 -4.30 5.76 5.16
C ALA A 223 -2.90 6.22 4.71
N VAL A 224 -2.81 6.99 3.62
CA VAL A 224 -1.53 7.57 3.14
C VAL A 224 -0.93 8.52 4.17
N CYS A 225 -1.74 9.35 4.82
CA CYS A 225 -1.28 10.20 5.91
C CYS A 225 -0.73 9.36 7.06
N THR A 226 -1.47 8.37 7.58
CA THR A 226 -1.02 7.57 8.73
C THR A 226 0.35 6.93 8.52
N LYS A 227 0.67 6.50 7.30
CA LYS A 227 1.97 5.89 6.97
C LYS A 227 3.09 6.92 6.75
N ASN A 228 2.77 8.10 6.21
CA ASN A 228 3.76 9.14 5.93
C ASN A 228 3.88 10.18 7.05
N LEU A 229 3.02 10.14 8.08
CA LEU A 229 2.93 11.15 9.13
C LEU A 229 4.05 11.02 10.17
N ASP A 230 4.66 9.86 10.34
CA ASP A 230 5.76 9.66 11.31
C ASP A 230 6.95 10.61 11.04
N TYR A 231 7.28 10.84 9.77
CA TYR A 231 8.37 11.71 9.36
C TYR A 231 8.12 13.21 9.64
N PRO A 232 7.01 13.83 9.20
CA PRO A 232 6.70 15.21 9.53
C PRO A 232 6.39 15.42 11.02
N LEU A 233 5.86 14.42 11.75
CA LEU A 233 5.69 14.55 13.21
C LEU A 233 7.05 14.61 13.90
N GLN A 234 7.98 13.71 13.56
CA GLN A 234 9.34 13.75 14.11
C GLN A 234 10.04 15.07 13.77
N TRP A 235 9.87 15.56 12.53
CA TRP A 235 10.44 16.84 12.11
C TRP A 235 9.80 18.03 12.84
N ALA A 236 8.48 18.03 13.02
CA ALA A 236 7.76 19.06 13.78
C ALA A 236 8.15 19.04 15.27
N PHE A 237 8.30 17.86 15.88
CA PHE A 237 8.81 17.72 17.25
C PHE A 237 10.26 18.17 17.38
N ALA A 238 11.11 17.85 16.40
CA ALA A 238 12.50 18.31 16.37
C ALA A 238 12.57 19.84 16.21
N ALA A 239 11.74 20.43 15.34
CA ALA A 239 11.64 21.87 15.15
C ALA A 239 11.10 22.57 16.41
N TYR A 240 10.06 22.02 17.05
CA TYR A 240 9.51 22.52 18.31
C TYR A 240 10.56 22.49 19.43
N ARG A 241 11.27 21.36 19.60
CA ARG A 241 12.35 21.23 20.58
C ARG A 241 13.49 22.21 20.30
N ARG A 242 13.87 22.40 19.04
CA ARG A 242 14.91 23.35 18.64
C ARG A 242 14.50 24.80 18.90
N MET A 243 13.23 25.13 18.69
CA MET A 243 12.66 26.45 18.98
C MET A 243 12.50 26.69 20.49
N GLN A 244 12.21 25.65 21.27
CA GLN A 244 12.18 25.73 22.72
C GLN A 244 13.59 25.87 23.31
N SER A 245 14.55 25.13 22.76
CA SER A 245 15.97 25.21 23.13
C SER A 245 16.65 26.49 22.66
N SER A 246 16.10 27.24 21.70
CA SER A 246 16.60 28.58 21.37
C SER A 246 15.99 29.68 22.25
N LYS A 247 14.77 29.44 22.78
CA LYS A 247 14.16 30.30 23.82
C LYS A 247 14.80 30.11 25.19
N LEU A 248 15.23 28.89 25.51
CA LEU A 248 16.11 28.58 26.63
C LEU A 248 17.55 28.91 26.16
N GLY A 249 17.98 30.17 26.30
CA GLY A 249 19.34 30.58 25.91
C GLY A 249 20.44 29.63 26.43
N PRO A 250 21.67 29.68 25.88
CA PRO A 250 22.74 28.78 26.28
C PRO A 250 22.87 28.77 27.80
N THR A 251 22.88 27.56 28.38
CA THR A 251 23.08 27.39 29.82
C THR A 251 24.32 28.21 30.22
N PRO A 252 24.20 29.14 31.18
CA PRO A 252 25.33 29.97 31.56
C PRO A 252 26.50 29.06 31.96
N PRO A 253 27.74 29.37 31.52
CA PRO A 253 28.89 28.54 31.82
C PRO A 253 28.97 28.34 33.33
N ARG A 254 29.19 27.10 33.74
CA ARG A 254 29.30 26.72 35.15
C ARG A 254 30.43 27.57 35.76
N LEU A 255 30.13 28.24 36.88
CA LEU A 255 31.17 28.90 37.67
C LEU A 255 32.19 27.84 38.11
N LEU A 256 33.48 28.17 38.01
CA LEU A 256 34.54 27.30 38.48
C LEU A 256 34.31 26.97 39.95
N THR A 257 34.55 25.72 40.32
CA THR A 257 34.63 25.35 41.73
C THR A 257 35.87 25.97 42.36
N GLU A 258 35.85 26.17 43.68
CA GLU A 258 36.99 26.75 44.40
C GLU A 258 38.30 25.98 44.14
N GLU A 259 38.23 24.65 44.05
CA GLU A 259 39.38 23.79 43.73
C GLU A 259 39.91 24.03 42.31
N GLU A 260 39.02 24.14 41.31
CA GLU A 260 39.41 24.44 39.92
C GLU A 260 40.01 25.84 39.81
N PHE A 261 39.48 26.81 40.55
CA PHE A 261 40.01 28.17 40.59
C PHE A 261 41.41 28.20 41.20
N GLN A 262 41.61 27.52 42.33
CA GLN A 262 42.93 27.43 42.97
C GLN A 262 43.94 26.72 42.07
N LEU A 263 43.56 25.60 41.46
CA LEU A 263 44.44 24.85 40.58
C LEU A 263 44.82 25.65 39.33
N GLN A 264 43.87 26.36 38.72
CA GLN A 264 44.15 27.25 37.59
C GLN A 264 45.04 28.44 38.01
N GLY A 265 44.79 29.00 39.19
CA GLY A 265 45.64 30.03 39.79
C GLY A 265 47.08 29.55 39.97
N GLU A 266 47.29 28.35 40.49
CA GLU A 266 48.62 27.76 40.65
C GLU A 266 49.33 27.53 39.31
N VAL A 267 48.63 26.98 38.31
CA VAL A 267 49.20 26.67 36.99
C VAL A 267 49.61 27.96 36.27
N GLU A 268 48.73 28.95 36.21
CA GLU A 268 49.03 30.22 35.54
C GLU A 268 50.08 31.04 36.30
N THR A 269 50.07 31.00 37.65
CA THR A 269 51.11 31.66 38.46
C THR A 269 52.48 31.00 38.21
N ARG A 270 52.55 29.67 38.17
CA ARG A 270 53.81 28.96 37.86
C ARG A 270 54.30 29.29 36.45
N LYS A 271 53.41 29.34 35.47
CA LYS A 271 53.74 29.70 34.09
C LYS A 271 54.25 31.14 33.97
N ALA A 272 53.54 32.10 34.57
CA ALA A 272 53.94 33.51 34.58
C ALA A 272 55.27 33.72 35.31
N LEU A 273 55.52 33.03 36.43
CA LEU A 273 56.80 33.09 37.13
C LEU A 273 57.95 32.48 36.31
N ALA A 274 57.69 31.39 35.58
CA ALA A 274 58.69 30.78 34.70
C ALA A 274 59.05 31.71 33.53
N GLU A 275 58.03 32.32 32.90
CA GLU A 275 58.19 33.32 31.85
C GLU A 275 58.96 34.54 32.37
N LEU A 276 58.58 35.08 33.53
CA LEU A 276 59.28 36.19 34.17
C LEU A 276 60.75 35.84 34.47
N ARG A 277 61.03 34.63 34.96
CA ARG A 277 62.40 34.17 35.23
C ARG A 277 63.22 34.03 33.94
N SER A 278 62.60 33.58 32.84
CA SER A 278 63.26 33.53 31.53
C SER A 278 63.54 34.93 30.99
N PHE A 279 62.59 35.86 31.15
CA PHE A 279 62.74 37.26 30.76
C PHE A 279 63.84 37.94 31.55
N CYS A 280 63.91 37.77 32.88
CA CYS A 280 64.98 38.32 33.70
C CYS A 280 66.38 37.79 33.35
N LYS A 281 66.47 36.63 32.69
CA LYS A 281 67.74 36.05 32.21
C LYS A 281 68.11 36.50 30.78
N SER A 282 67.21 37.17 30.08
CA SER A 282 67.45 37.63 28.71
C SER A 282 68.33 38.89 28.71
N PRO A 283 69.10 39.14 27.63
CA PRO A 283 69.92 40.34 27.51
C PRO A 283 69.10 41.63 27.38
N GLU A 284 67.79 41.53 27.16
CA GLU A 284 66.87 42.67 27.05
C GLU A 284 66.38 43.18 28.41
N PHE A 285 66.63 42.45 29.51
CA PHE A 285 66.18 42.84 30.84
C PHE A 285 67.12 43.86 31.51
N SER A 286 66.62 45.09 31.70
CA SER A 286 67.34 46.11 32.47
C SER A 286 67.08 45.97 33.98
N ALA A 287 67.94 45.21 34.67
CA ALA A 287 67.83 44.95 36.09
C ALA A 287 67.82 46.23 36.94
N TRP A 288 68.68 47.20 36.63
CA TRP A 288 68.81 48.45 37.39
C TRP A 288 67.56 49.35 37.30
N THR A 289 66.97 49.44 36.11
CA THR A 289 65.73 50.19 35.86
C THR A 289 64.53 49.56 36.56
N THR A 290 64.53 48.23 36.68
CA THR A 290 63.44 47.50 37.34
C THR A 290 63.54 47.63 38.86
N VAL A 291 64.74 47.47 39.43
CA VAL A 291 64.98 47.60 40.88
C VAL A 291 64.66 49.01 41.38
N SER A 292 64.96 50.06 40.60
CA SER A 292 64.65 51.45 40.98
C SER A 292 63.15 51.77 41.02
N ARG A 293 62.31 50.95 40.37
CA ARG A 293 60.84 51.11 40.35
C ARG A 293 60.14 50.31 41.44
N ILE A 294 60.82 49.37 42.10
CA ILE A 294 60.23 48.53 43.14
C ILE A 294 60.23 49.29 44.47
N GLN A 295 59.07 49.33 45.14
CA GLN A 295 58.86 50.13 46.35
C GLN A 295 59.67 49.66 47.57
N SER A 296 60.00 48.36 47.63
CA SER A 296 60.78 47.76 48.73
C SER A 296 61.74 46.69 48.20
N PRO A 297 62.89 47.06 47.62
CA PRO A 297 63.88 46.11 47.18
C PRO A 297 64.54 45.48 48.41
N LYS A 298 64.31 44.18 48.63
CA LYS A 298 65.08 43.38 49.61
C LYS A 298 66.23 42.70 48.88
N ARG A 299 67.40 42.73 49.48
CA ARG A 299 68.62 42.10 48.95
C ARG A 299 68.60 40.61 49.17
#